data_AF-A0A9F2RE34-F1
#
_entry.id   AF-A0A9F2RE34-F1
#
_cell.length_a   1.000
_cell.length_b   1.000
_cell.length_c   1.000
_cell.angle_alpha   90.00
_cell.angle_beta   90.00
_cell.angle_gamma   90.00
#
_symmetry.space_group_name_H-M   'P 1'
#
loop_
_entity.id
_entity.type
_entity.pdbx_description
1 polymer ?
#
loop_
_entity_poly.entity_id
_entity_poly.type
_entity_poly.pdbx_seq_one_letter_code
_entity_poly.pdbx_strand_id
1 'polypeptide(L)'
;FVRWFVSNLASGGAAGATSLCVVYPLDFARTRLGADIGKGPSERQFSGLADCIVKIAKKDGVTGLYQGFSVSVQGIIVYRASYFGCYDTIKGLLPNPKETPFLVSFAIAQVVTVFSGILSYPFDTVRRRMMMQSGETERQYKGTIDCFIKIYGQEGINAFFRGAFSNILRGTGGALVLVLYDKIKEFLNIDPSLGRSSE
;
A
#
# COMPACT_ATOMS: atom_id res chain seq x y z
N PHE A 1 22.80 -9.22 13.13
CA PHE A 1 22.06 -8.46 12.11
C PHE A 1 20.91 -9.26 11.49
N VAL A 2 21.16 -10.36 10.77
CA VAL A 2 20.11 -11.15 10.07
C VAL A 2 18.96 -11.60 10.97
N ARG A 3 19.23 -12.14 12.17
CA ARG A 3 18.17 -12.57 13.11
C ARG A 3 17.27 -11.42 13.58
N TRP A 4 17.84 -10.25 13.87
CA TRP A 4 17.08 -9.06 14.26
C TRP A 4 16.23 -8.53 13.11
N PHE A 5 16.81 -8.47 11.91
CA PHE A 5 16.10 -8.04 10.70
C PHE A 5 14.93 -8.98 10.36
N VAL A 6 15.16 -10.29 10.36
CA VAL A 6 14.12 -11.30 10.12
C VAL A 6 13.02 -11.24 11.19
N SER A 7 13.39 -11.04 12.47
CA SER A 7 12.40 -10.88 13.55
C SER A 7 11.53 -9.64 13.36
N ASN A 8 12.11 -8.50 12.98
CA ASN A 8 11.37 -7.27 12.69
C ASN A 8 10.51 -7.37 11.43
N LEU A 9 11.01 -8.06 10.41
CA LEU A 9 10.27 -8.33 9.19
C LEU A 9 9.07 -9.24 9.48
N ALA A 10 9.27 -10.28 10.29
CA ALA A 10 8.22 -11.22 10.67
C ALA A 10 7.16 -10.53 11.56
N SER A 11 7.57 -9.75 12.56
CA SER A 11 6.63 -9.02 13.43
C SER A 11 5.89 -7.92 12.66
N GLY A 12 6.58 -7.18 11.78
CA GLY A 12 5.97 -6.17 10.92
C GLY A 12 5.03 -6.78 9.88
N GLY A 13 5.40 -7.91 9.29
CA GLY A 13 4.57 -8.67 8.36
C GLY A 13 3.32 -9.24 9.06
N ALA A 14 3.47 -9.81 10.25
CA ALA A 14 2.36 -10.31 11.04
C ALA A 14 1.40 -9.19 11.47
N ALA A 15 1.92 -8.07 11.99
CA ALA A 15 1.11 -6.90 12.32
C ALA A 15 0.37 -6.35 11.10
N GLY A 16 1.04 -6.28 9.95
CA GLY A 16 0.43 -5.89 8.68
C GLY A 16 -0.68 -6.83 8.23
N ALA A 17 -0.45 -8.15 8.32
CA ALA A 17 -1.45 -9.15 7.98
C ALA A 17 -2.67 -9.08 8.91
N THR A 18 -2.48 -8.96 10.23
CA THR A 18 -3.58 -8.82 11.19
C THR A 18 -4.41 -7.57 10.95
N SER A 19 -3.76 -6.43 10.65
CA SER A 19 -4.47 -5.20 10.29
C SER A 19 -5.29 -5.38 9.01
N LEU A 20 -4.69 -6.01 7.98
CA LEU A 20 -5.40 -6.32 6.75
C LEU A 20 -6.56 -7.30 7.01
N CYS A 21 -6.49 -8.24 7.95
CA CYS A 21 -7.65 -9.10 8.25
C CYS A 21 -8.93 -8.31 8.57
N VAL A 22 -8.81 -7.11 9.14
CA VAL A 22 -9.96 -6.26 9.46
C VAL A 22 -10.23 -5.24 8.35
N VAL A 23 -9.18 -4.62 7.80
CA VAL A 23 -9.29 -3.49 6.88
C VAL A 23 -9.45 -3.92 5.43
N TYR A 24 -9.06 -5.15 5.07
CA TYR A 24 -9.03 -5.62 3.68
C TYR A 24 -10.39 -5.58 2.96
N PRO A 25 -11.53 -5.94 3.57
CA PRO A 25 -12.84 -5.79 2.93
C PRO A 25 -13.17 -4.33 2.56
N LEU A 26 -12.74 -3.37 3.38
CA LEU A 26 -12.92 -1.94 3.11
C LEU A 26 -11.98 -1.47 1.99
N ASP A 27 -10.72 -1.90 2.03
CA ASP A 27 -9.75 -1.64 0.95
C ASP A 27 -10.23 -2.20 -0.40
N PHE A 28 -10.74 -3.43 -0.38
CA PHE A 28 -11.31 -4.11 -1.53
C PHE A 28 -12.48 -3.29 -2.10
N ALA A 29 -13.45 -2.93 -1.25
CA ALA A 29 -14.64 -2.21 -1.69
C ALA A 29 -14.29 -0.80 -2.20
N ARG A 30 -13.36 -0.11 -1.54
CA ARG A 30 -12.82 1.17 -2.03
C ARG A 30 -12.17 1.04 -3.40
N THR A 31 -11.41 -0.04 -3.62
CA THR A 31 -10.73 -0.29 -4.91
C THR A 31 -11.75 -0.59 -6.01
N ARG A 32 -12.76 -1.42 -5.74
CA ARG A 32 -13.86 -1.70 -6.69
C ARG A 32 -14.63 -0.44 -7.05
N LEU A 33 -15.01 0.37 -6.05
CA LEU A 33 -15.71 1.64 -6.28
C LEU A 33 -14.87 2.65 -7.04
N GLY A 34 -13.56 2.71 -6.80
CA GLY A 34 -12.66 3.59 -7.55
C GLY A 34 -12.50 3.17 -9.02
N ALA A 35 -12.71 1.91 -9.34
CA ALA A 35 -12.74 1.40 -10.71
C ALA A 35 -14.13 1.53 -11.37
N ASP A 36 -15.19 1.59 -10.57
CA ASP A 36 -16.58 1.75 -11.01
C ASP A 36 -16.91 3.23 -11.29
N ILE A 37 -16.45 3.72 -12.44
CA ILE A 37 -16.56 5.13 -12.87
C ILE A 37 -17.86 5.46 -13.63
N GLY A 38 -18.91 4.64 -13.51
CA GLY A 38 -20.20 4.88 -14.16
C GLY A 38 -20.80 6.25 -13.83
N LYS A 39 -21.44 6.92 -14.81
CA LYS A 39 -21.97 8.29 -14.64
C LYS A 39 -23.38 8.31 -14.04
N GLY A 40 -24.09 7.18 -14.03
CA GLY A 40 -25.44 7.06 -13.47
C GLY A 40 -25.71 5.72 -12.75
N PRO A 41 -26.86 5.59 -12.06
CA PRO A 41 -27.22 4.39 -11.29
C PRO A 41 -27.30 3.11 -12.14
N SER A 42 -27.59 3.24 -13.43
CA SER A 42 -27.68 2.14 -14.39
C SER A 42 -26.33 1.70 -14.94
N GLU A 43 -25.31 2.57 -14.86
CA GLU A 43 -23.94 2.31 -15.33
C GLU A 43 -23.00 1.90 -14.20
N ARG A 44 -23.37 2.17 -12.94
CA ARG A 44 -22.60 1.80 -11.75
C ARG A 44 -22.94 0.39 -11.30
N GLN A 45 -21.91 -0.41 -11.05
CA GLN A 45 -22.06 -1.74 -10.47
C GLN A 45 -22.44 -1.69 -8.98
N PHE A 46 -21.99 -0.65 -8.28
CA PHE A 46 -22.17 -0.48 -6.83
C PHE A 46 -22.71 0.90 -6.46
N SER A 47 -23.67 0.95 -5.54
CA SER A 47 -24.20 2.24 -5.02
C SER A 47 -23.35 2.83 -3.89
N GLY A 48 -22.49 2.01 -3.27
CA GLY A 48 -21.60 2.42 -2.18
C GLY A 48 -20.78 1.27 -1.60
N LEU A 49 -20.03 1.57 -0.52
CA LEU A 49 -19.13 0.60 0.13
C LEU A 49 -19.87 -0.61 0.68
N ALA A 50 -20.95 -0.39 1.43
CA ALA A 50 -21.75 -1.47 2.01
C ALA A 50 -22.42 -2.33 0.93
N ASP A 51 -22.95 -1.69 -0.13
CA ASP A 51 -23.56 -2.39 -1.27
C ASP A 51 -22.53 -3.27 -2.00
N CYS A 52 -21.32 -2.76 -2.22
CA CYS A 52 -20.22 -3.53 -2.79
C CYS A 52 -19.88 -4.77 -1.96
N ILE A 53 -19.65 -4.59 -0.64
CA ILE A 53 -19.31 -5.69 0.25
C ILE A 53 -20.42 -6.75 0.27
N VAL A 54 -21.68 -6.33 0.40
CA VAL A 54 -22.83 -7.24 0.47
C VAL A 54 -23.03 -8.00 -0.84
N LYS A 55 -22.96 -7.33 -1.99
CA LYS A 55 -23.12 -7.98 -3.30
C LYS A 55 -22.03 -9.02 -3.56
N ILE A 56 -20.78 -8.67 -3.26
CA ILE A 56 -19.65 -9.59 -3.46
C ILE A 56 -19.71 -10.76 -2.46
N ALA A 57 -20.02 -10.49 -1.19
CA ALA A 57 -20.20 -11.55 -0.19
C ALA A 57 -21.32 -12.53 -0.56
N LYS A 58 -22.41 -12.04 -1.16
CA LYS A 58 -23.52 -12.90 -1.64
C LYS A 58 -23.13 -13.72 -2.88
N LYS A 59 -22.32 -13.18 -3.79
CA LYS A 59 -21.96 -13.83 -5.05
C LYS A 59 -20.77 -14.80 -4.93
N ASP A 60 -19.69 -14.38 -4.27
CA ASP A 60 -18.42 -15.12 -4.17
C ASP A 60 -18.08 -15.58 -2.74
N GLY A 61 -18.97 -15.32 -1.78
CA GLY A 61 -18.72 -15.58 -0.37
C GLY A 61 -17.72 -14.60 0.26
N VAL A 62 -17.43 -14.82 1.55
CA VAL A 62 -16.45 -14.00 2.29
C VAL A 62 -15.06 -14.12 1.67
N THR A 63 -14.71 -15.28 1.11
CA THR A 63 -13.44 -15.51 0.40
C THR A 63 -13.26 -14.62 -0.83
N GLY A 64 -14.35 -14.14 -1.45
CA GLY A 64 -14.30 -13.17 -2.54
C GLY A 64 -13.73 -11.82 -2.11
N LEU A 65 -14.06 -11.38 -0.89
CA LEU A 65 -13.58 -10.11 -0.33
C LEU A 65 -12.09 -10.12 -0.02
N TYR A 66 -11.49 -11.31 0.18
CA TYR A 66 -10.06 -11.49 0.48
C TYR A 66 -9.21 -11.91 -0.73
N GLN A 67 -9.76 -11.80 -1.96
CA GLN A 67 -8.97 -12.09 -3.16
C GLN A 67 -7.78 -11.13 -3.27
N GLY A 68 -6.57 -11.69 -3.39
CA GLY A 68 -5.32 -10.94 -3.39
C GLY A 68 -4.69 -10.71 -2.00
N PHE A 69 -5.25 -11.25 -0.92
CA PHE A 69 -4.71 -11.06 0.42
C PHE A 69 -3.26 -11.59 0.56
N SER A 70 -3.00 -12.79 0.04
CA SER A 70 -1.66 -13.42 0.09
C SER A 70 -0.58 -12.57 -0.59
N VAL A 71 -0.87 -12.04 -1.79
CA VAL A 71 0.06 -11.17 -2.52
C VAL A 71 0.24 -9.81 -1.85
N SER A 72 -0.77 -9.36 -1.11
CA SER A 72 -0.68 -8.13 -0.32
C SER A 72 0.32 -8.27 0.83
N VAL A 73 0.27 -9.40 1.54
CA VAL A 73 1.23 -9.68 2.63
C VAL A 73 2.65 -9.79 2.07
N GLN A 74 2.84 -10.47 0.94
CA GLN A 74 4.14 -10.55 0.26
C GLN A 74 4.64 -9.16 -0.17
N GLY A 75 3.76 -8.33 -0.73
CA GLY A 75 4.08 -6.94 -1.12
C GLY A 75 4.53 -6.09 0.07
N ILE A 76 3.87 -6.21 1.24
CA ILE A 76 4.28 -5.51 2.48
C ILE A 76 5.68 -5.94 2.90
N ILE A 77 5.95 -7.25 2.88
CA ILE A 77 7.25 -7.80 3.27
C ILE A 77 8.35 -7.27 2.34
N VAL A 78 8.14 -7.31 1.02
CA VAL A 78 9.11 -6.80 0.03
C VAL A 78 9.33 -5.30 0.18
N TYR A 79 8.25 -4.53 0.36
CA TYR A 79 8.32 -3.09 0.58
C TYR A 79 9.12 -2.76 1.86
N ARG A 80 8.82 -3.42 2.98
CA ARG A 80 9.52 -3.18 4.26
C ARG A 80 10.97 -3.62 4.20
N ALA A 81 11.25 -4.77 3.61
CA ALA A 81 12.61 -5.29 3.45
C ALA A 81 13.49 -4.33 2.63
N SER A 82 12.99 -3.91 1.47
CA SER A 82 13.70 -2.96 0.61
C SER A 82 13.85 -1.61 1.27
N TYR A 83 12.80 -1.11 1.94
CA TYR A 83 12.84 0.16 2.65
C TYR A 83 13.92 0.19 3.72
N PHE A 84 13.90 -0.75 4.68
CA PHE A 84 14.90 -0.77 5.73
C PHE A 84 16.30 -1.08 5.19
N GLY A 85 16.42 -2.02 4.25
CA GLY A 85 17.71 -2.37 3.65
C GLY A 85 18.38 -1.19 2.92
N CYS A 86 17.64 -0.50 2.07
CA CYS A 86 18.15 0.68 1.35
C CYS A 86 18.39 1.85 2.30
N TYR A 87 17.49 2.08 3.27
CA TYR A 87 17.64 3.16 4.24
C TYR A 87 18.88 2.99 5.11
N ASP A 88 19.11 1.79 5.65
CA ASP A 88 20.27 1.47 6.48
C ASP A 88 21.57 1.57 5.67
N THR A 89 21.55 1.11 4.40
CA THR A 89 22.71 1.22 3.50
C THR A 89 23.07 2.68 3.23
N ILE A 90 22.09 3.52 2.86
CA ILE A 90 22.35 4.94 2.57
C ILE A 90 22.79 5.68 3.83
N LYS A 91 22.20 5.37 4.99
CA LYS A 91 22.66 5.94 6.27
C LYS A 91 24.06 5.49 6.68
N GLY A 92 24.44 4.25 6.39
CA GLY A 92 25.79 3.74 6.66
C GLY A 92 26.87 4.37 5.78
N LEU A 93 26.50 4.93 4.62
CA LEU A 93 27.41 5.64 3.72
C LEU A 93 27.58 7.13 4.08
N LEU A 94 26.76 7.66 5.01
CA LEU A 94 26.87 9.05 5.43
C LEU A 94 28.03 9.22 6.42
N PRO A 95 28.91 10.23 6.22
CA PRO A 95 30.06 10.45 7.10
C PRO A 95 29.66 10.80 8.54
N ASN A 96 28.51 11.47 8.75
CA ASN A 96 27.97 11.81 10.08
C ASN A 96 26.48 11.43 10.22
N PRO A 97 26.14 10.18 10.56
CA PRO A 97 24.75 9.70 10.62
C PRO A 97 23.86 10.35 11.69
N LYS A 98 24.45 11.02 12.70
CA LYS A 98 23.73 11.66 13.82
C LYS A 98 23.53 13.17 13.65
N GLU A 99 24.26 13.81 12.73
CA GLU A 99 24.21 15.25 12.47
C GLU A 99 23.64 15.57 11.08
N THR A 100 23.02 14.60 10.42
CA THR A 100 22.41 14.86 9.12
C THR A 100 21.27 15.86 9.25
N PRO A 101 21.31 16.97 8.48
CA PRO A 101 20.21 17.91 8.44
C PRO A 101 18.90 17.20 8.14
N PHE A 102 17.81 17.67 8.76
CA PHE A 102 16.47 17.12 8.54
C PHE A 102 16.14 16.95 7.05
N LEU A 103 16.50 17.96 6.23
CA LEU A 103 16.28 17.95 4.78
C LEU A 103 17.00 16.78 4.07
N VAL A 104 18.21 16.43 4.49
CA VAL A 104 18.98 15.33 3.91
C VAL A 104 18.35 13.99 4.28
N SER A 105 17.99 13.81 5.55
CA SER A 105 17.29 12.61 6.03
C SER A 105 15.92 12.44 5.35
N PHE A 106 15.20 13.55 5.12
CA PHE A 106 13.95 13.57 4.39
C PHE A 106 14.12 13.19 2.92
N ALA A 107 15.12 13.77 2.23
CA ALA A 107 15.42 13.45 0.83
C ALA A 107 15.79 11.97 0.65
N ILE A 108 16.62 11.42 1.54
CA ILE A 108 16.96 9.99 1.55
C ILE A 108 15.71 9.14 1.75
N ALA A 109 14.86 9.49 2.72
CA ALA A 109 13.62 8.77 2.97
C ALA A 109 12.69 8.77 1.75
N GLN A 110 12.60 9.88 1.01
CA GLN A 110 11.80 9.96 -0.21
C GLN A 110 12.36 9.05 -1.31
N VAL A 111 13.68 9.09 -1.57
CA VAL A 111 14.31 8.23 -2.58
C VAL A 111 14.10 6.75 -2.26
N VAL A 112 14.32 6.36 -1.00
CA VAL A 112 14.11 4.98 -0.54
C VAL A 112 12.64 4.58 -0.66
N THR A 113 11.70 5.47 -0.34
CA THR A 113 10.26 5.21 -0.47
C THR A 113 9.88 4.96 -1.92
N VAL A 114 10.36 5.80 -2.85
CA VAL A 114 10.09 5.64 -4.28
C VAL A 114 10.69 4.33 -4.80
N PHE A 115 11.94 4.03 -4.46
CA PHE A 115 12.59 2.80 -4.88
C PHE A 115 11.88 1.55 -4.36
N SER A 116 11.57 1.53 -3.06
CA SER A 116 10.86 0.41 -2.41
C SER A 116 9.46 0.24 -2.98
N GLY A 117 8.77 1.37 -3.26
CA GLY A 117 7.45 1.39 -3.88
C GLY A 117 7.45 0.86 -5.30
N ILE A 118 8.47 1.16 -6.10
CA ILE A 118 8.66 0.59 -7.45
C ILE A 118 8.93 -0.91 -7.35
N LEU A 119 9.79 -1.35 -6.43
CA LEU A 119 10.11 -2.77 -6.24
C LEU A 119 8.88 -3.60 -5.84
N SER A 120 8.02 -3.07 -4.95
CA SER A 120 6.80 -3.74 -4.52
C SER A 120 5.63 -3.59 -5.49
N TYR A 121 5.73 -2.72 -6.49
CA TYR A 121 4.64 -2.36 -7.39
C TYR A 121 4.04 -3.54 -8.18
N PRO A 122 4.81 -4.55 -8.64
CA PRO A 122 4.24 -5.73 -9.28
C PRO A 122 3.25 -6.49 -8.39
N PHE A 123 3.52 -6.57 -7.07
CA PHE A 123 2.63 -7.19 -6.10
C PHE A 123 1.33 -6.39 -5.94
N ASP A 124 1.42 -5.06 -5.93
CA ASP A 124 0.25 -4.18 -5.90
C ASP A 124 -0.62 -4.34 -7.16
N THR A 125 0.00 -4.46 -8.34
CA THR A 125 -0.75 -4.66 -9.59
C THR A 125 -1.50 -5.99 -9.58
N VAL A 126 -0.85 -7.07 -9.15
CA VAL A 126 -1.48 -8.40 -9.04
C VAL A 126 -2.58 -8.38 -7.97
N ARG A 127 -2.35 -7.73 -6.82
CA ARG A 127 -3.38 -7.53 -5.78
C ARG A 127 -4.63 -6.90 -6.39
N ARG A 128 -4.50 -5.77 -7.07
CA ARG A 128 -5.63 -5.04 -7.66
C ARG A 128 -6.35 -5.89 -8.72
N ARG A 129 -5.62 -6.60 -9.58
CA ARG A 129 -6.21 -7.51 -10.57
C ARG A 129 -7.03 -8.63 -9.92
N MET A 130 -6.49 -9.23 -8.87
CA MET A 130 -7.18 -10.26 -8.09
C MET A 130 -8.45 -9.71 -7.39
N MET A 131 -8.41 -8.47 -6.89
CA MET A 131 -9.61 -7.82 -6.34
C MET A 131 -10.68 -7.58 -7.43
N MET A 132 -10.25 -7.14 -8.62
CA MET A 132 -11.15 -6.79 -9.73
C MET A 132 -11.83 -7.99 -10.41
N GLN A 133 -11.38 -9.23 -10.21
CA GLN A 133 -12.11 -10.40 -10.72
C GLN A 133 -13.24 -10.88 -9.79
N SER A 134 -13.27 -10.43 -8.54
CA SER A 134 -14.28 -10.87 -7.56
C SER A 134 -15.63 -10.24 -7.89
N GLY A 135 -16.67 -11.05 -8.01
CA GLY A 135 -18.00 -10.65 -8.45
C GLY A 135 -18.22 -10.81 -9.95
N GLU A 136 -17.21 -11.21 -10.72
CA GLU A 136 -17.36 -11.51 -12.15
C GLU A 136 -17.80 -12.95 -12.35
N THR A 137 -18.58 -13.19 -13.41
CA THR A 137 -19.12 -14.52 -13.71
C THR A 137 -18.04 -15.44 -14.28
N GLU A 138 -17.06 -14.88 -14.97
CA GLU A 138 -15.88 -15.59 -15.47
C GLU A 138 -14.62 -15.13 -14.74
N ARG A 139 -13.99 -16.04 -13.98
CA ARG A 139 -12.74 -15.75 -13.30
C ARG A 139 -11.57 -15.85 -14.27
N GLN A 140 -10.92 -14.72 -14.52
CA GLN A 140 -9.75 -14.66 -15.41
C GLN A 140 -8.50 -15.30 -14.80
N TYR A 141 -8.39 -15.34 -13.47
CA TYR A 141 -7.23 -15.83 -12.76
C TYR A 141 -7.60 -16.93 -11.75
N LYS A 142 -6.92 -18.08 -11.83
CA LYS A 142 -7.09 -19.20 -10.88
C LYS A 142 -6.48 -18.89 -9.51
N GLY A 143 -5.53 -17.97 -9.46
CA GLY A 143 -4.84 -17.55 -8.25
C GLY A 143 -3.77 -16.51 -8.53
N THR A 144 -3.05 -16.08 -7.49
CA THR A 144 -2.00 -15.06 -7.58
C THR A 144 -0.90 -15.41 -8.60
N ILE A 145 -0.42 -16.65 -8.59
CA ILE A 145 0.68 -17.08 -9.46
C ILE A 145 0.21 -17.11 -10.93
N ASP A 146 -0.98 -17.64 -11.18
CA ASP A 146 -1.60 -17.63 -12.51
C ASP A 146 -1.82 -16.19 -13.01
N CYS A 147 -2.25 -15.28 -12.15
CA CYS A 147 -2.36 -13.86 -12.46
C CYS A 147 -1.02 -13.25 -12.86
N PHE A 148 0.03 -13.51 -12.09
CA PHE A 148 1.38 -13.03 -12.38
C PHE A 148 1.89 -13.53 -13.74
N ILE A 149 1.79 -14.84 -13.99
CA ILE A 149 2.24 -15.47 -15.24
C ILE A 149 1.46 -14.93 -16.44
N LYS A 150 0.13 -14.79 -16.32
CA LYS A 150 -0.71 -14.27 -17.40
C LYS A 150 -0.41 -12.81 -17.72
N ILE A 151 -0.25 -11.95 -16.71
CA ILE A 151 0.13 -10.54 -16.93
C ILE A 151 1.48 -10.49 -17.66
N TYR A 152 2.47 -11.26 -17.19
CA TYR A 152 3.79 -11.29 -17.80
C TYR A 152 3.76 -11.80 -19.26
N GLY A 153 3.04 -12.88 -19.53
CA GLY A 153 2.97 -13.50 -20.85
C GLY A 153 2.09 -12.75 -21.87
N GLN A 154 1.02 -12.10 -21.43
CA GLN A 154 0.04 -11.45 -22.32
C GLN A 154 0.29 -9.95 -22.49
N GLU A 155 0.70 -9.26 -21.44
CA GLU A 155 0.83 -7.79 -21.44
C GLU A 155 2.28 -7.31 -21.26
N GLY A 156 3.18 -8.22 -20.88
CA GLY A 156 4.60 -7.93 -20.66
C GLY A 156 4.90 -7.23 -19.33
N ILE A 157 6.19 -6.98 -19.10
CA ILE A 157 6.67 -6.43 -17.83
C ILE A 157 6.16 -5.01 -17.55
N ASN A 158 5.92 -4.22 -18.61
CA ASN A 158 5.43 -2.85 -18.50
C ASN A 158 4.03 -2.78 -17.89
N ALA A 159 3.22 -3.84 -18.01
CA ALA A 159 1.89 -3.91 -17.43
C ALA A 159 1.91 -3.83 -15.90
N PHE A 160 2.95 -4.38 -15.26
CA PHE A 160 3.11 -4.32 -13.81
C PHE A 160 3.31 -2.90 -13.30
N PHE A 161 3.94 -2.01 -14.09
CA PHE A 161 4.30 -0.65 -13.70
C PHE A 161 3.32 0.42 -14.20
N ARG A 162 2.20 0.03 -14.83
CA ARG A 162 1.16 0.98 -15.23
C ARG A 162 0.58 1.69 -13.99
N GLY A 163 0.66 3.02 -13.99
CA GLY A 163 0.22 3.86 -12.88
C GLY A 163 1.24 4.06 -11.75
N ALA A 164 2.46 3.52 -11.86
CA ALA A 164 3.50 3.67 -10.83
C ALA A 164 3.80 5.14 -10.53
N PHE A 165 3.85 5.98 -11.57
CA PHE A 165 4.04 7.43 -11.42
C PHE A 165 2.92 8.09 -10.60
N SER A 166 1.65 7.76 -10.87
CA SER A 166 0.52 8.27 -10.11
C SER A 166 0.57 7.83 -8.64
N ASN A 167 1.00 6.59 -8.38
CA ASN A 167 1.18 6.10 -7.02
C ASN A 167 2.31 6.82 -6.28
N ILE A 168 3.42 7.12 -6.96
CA ILE A 168 4.54 7.90 -6.41
C ILE A 168 4.08 9.31 -6.07
N LEU A 169 3.42 10.01 -7.00
CA LEU A 169 2.90 11.36 -6.75
C LEU A 169 1.94 11.42 -5.57
N ARG A 170 1.06 10.42 -5.45
CA ARG A 170 0.17 10.29 -4.29
C ARG A 170 0.95 10.13 -2.99
N GLY A 171 2.03 9.34 -2.99
CA GLY A 171 2.91 9.16 -1.83
C GLY A 171 3.60 10.46 -1.40
N THR A 172 4.20 11.17 -2.37
CA THR A 172 4.86 12.47 -2.11
C THR A 172 3.86 13.53 -1.61
N GLY A 173 2.66 13.59 -2.22
CA GLY A 173 1.60 14.51 -1.80
C GLY A 173 1.12 14.26 -0.37
N GLY A 174 0.98 12.99 0.04
CA GLY A 174 0.60 12.65 1.41
C GLY A 174 1.64 13.09 2.45
N ALA A 175 2.93 12.95 2.14
CA ALA A 175 4.00 13.44 3.00
C ALA A 175 3.99 14.97 3.14
N LEU A 176 3.72 15.69 2.05
CA LEU A 176 3.62 17.15 2.07
C LEU A 176 2.46 17.65 2.94
N VAL A 177 1.31 16.99 2.91
CA VAL A 177 0.16 17.32 3.78
C VAL A 177 0.51 17.19 5.25
N LEU A 178 1.24 16.14 5.63
CA LEU A 178 1.70 15.92 7.01
C LEU A 178 2.67 17.02 7.46
N VAL A 179 3.66 17.35 6.64
CA VAL A 179 4.62 18.43 6.93
C VAL A 179 3.92 19.78 7.05
N LEU A 180 2.95 20.06 6.17
CA LEU A 180 2.17 21.29 6.22
C LEU A 180 1.30 21.35 7.49
N TYR A 181 0.70 20.23 7.88
CA TYR A 181 -0.08 20.12 9.11
C TYR A 181 0.76 20.41 10.36
N ASP A 182 1.98 19.86 10.43
CA ASP A 182 2.90 20.14 11.54
C ASP A 182 3.32 21.63 11.58
N LYS A 183 3.58 22.23 10.41
CA LYS A 183 3.92 23.66 10.30
C LYS A 183 2.75 24.58 10.67
N ILE A 184 1.52 24.22 10.32
CA ILE A 184 0.33 24.97 10.72
C ILE A 184 0.12 24.88 12.23
N LYS A 185 0.33 23.71 12.85
CA LYS A 185 0.26 23.55 14.31
C LYS A 185 1.29 24.41 15.04
N GLU A 186 2.52 24.42 14.55
CA GLU A 186 3.61 25.26 15.06
C GLU A 186 3.24 26.74 14.97
N PHE A 187 2.67 27.18 13.84
CA PHE A 187 2.22 28.57 13.64
C PHE A 187 1.04 28.96 14.54
N LEU A 188 0.11 28.02 14.80
CA LEU A 188 -1.05 28.24 15.66
C LEU A 188 -0.72 28.07 17.16
N ASN A 189 0.53 27.79 17.52
CA ASN A 189 0.98 27.56 18.89
C ASN A 189 0.18 26.45 19.62
N ILE A 190 -0.39 25.50 18.87
CA ILE A 190 -1.08 24.32 19.41
C ILE A 190 -0.01 23.28 19.67
N ASP A 191 0.80 23.55 20.69
CA ASP A 191 1.86 22.66 21.13
C ASP A 191 1.23 21.56 22.02
N PRO A 192 1.31 20.27 21.65
CA PRO A 192 0.84 19.18 22.50
C PRO A 192 1.72 18.97 23.74
N SER A 193 2.80 19.73 23.91
CA SER A 193 3.69 19.65 25.08
C SER A 193 3.11 20.24 26.37
N LEU A 194 2.00 21.00 26.33
CA LEU A 194 1.33 21.50 27.55
C LEU A 194 0.41 20.48 28.25
N GLY A 195 0.21 19.28 27.70
CA GLY A 195 -0.65 18.24 28.27
C GLY A 195 0.08 17.08 28.96
N ARG A 196 1.42 17.13 29.09
CA ARG A 196 2.22 16.00 29.62
C ARG A 196 3.20 16.39 30.73
N SER A 197 2.84 17.41 31.51
CA SER A 197 3.50 17.79 32.76
C SER A 197 2.46 17.91 33.89
N SER A 198 1.67 16.86 34.08
CA SER A 198 0.88 16.64 35.30
C SER A 198 0.38 15.19 35.30
N GLU A 199 1.31 14.25 35.46
CA GLU A 199 1.15 12.92 36.08
C GLU A 199 2.53 12.29 36.27
#